data_AF-A0AAW6STY9-F1
#
_entry.id   AF-A0AAW6STY9-F1
#
_cell.length_a   1.000
_cell.length_b   1.000
_cell.length_c   1.000
_cell.angle_alpha   90.00
_cell.angle_beta   90.00
_cell.angle_gamma   90.00
#
_symmetry.space_group_name_H-M   'P 1'
#
loop_
_entity.id
_entity.type
_entity.pdbx_description
1 polymer ?
#
loop_
_entity_poly.entity_id
_entity_poly.type
_entity_poly.pdbx_seq_one_letter_code
_entity_poly.pdbx_strand_id
1 'polypeptide(L)'
;MYGSVARGEAIVKKSDLDLIAMFDTKLCSVQLSELKQLAGDLSQNYRSLVRDVGIAVADYEYTMDPSNYYENAFLKELCVCVYGEDLGEKFGPYTLTSEIAIRFNGDIYEALNRTLKRLETSSEEDFKIFTQAFARKLIRTYYSMVMVRSQIWTTRLHEQSEVFIHHFPEKESIIRTLLDWIDVPPTNQEAVYELFKSEGDWASANFSNEAKIR
;
A
#
# COMPACT_ATOMS: atom_id res chain seq x y z
N MET A 1 -8.70 11.69 0.25
CA MET A 1 -7.96 11.26 1.47
C MET A 1 -8.21 9.78 1.69
N TYR A 2 -7.23 9.02 2.13
CA TYR A 2 -7.39 7.58 2.42
C TYR A 2 -6.68 7.21 3.73
N GLY A 3 -6.54 5.92 4.00
CA GLY A 3 -5.77 5.43 5.15
C GLY A 3 -6.51 5.59 6.48
N SER A 4 -5.75 5.62 7.58
CA SER A 4 -6.33 5.59 8.93
C SER A 4 -7.13 6.85 9.29
N VAL A 5 -6.76 8.00 8.73
CA VAL A 5 -7.49 9.27 8.92
C VAL A 5 -8.86 9.20 8.26
N ALA A 6 -8.95 8.73 7.01
CA ALA A 6 -10.22 8.57 6.31
C ALA A 6 -11.18 7.59 7.00
N ARG A 7 -10.63 6.60 7.73
CA ARG A 7 -11.43 5.65 8.52
C ARG A 7 -11.83 6.17 9.90
N GLY A 8 -11.33 7.32 10.36
CA GLY A 8 -11.56 7.80 11.72
C GLY A 8 -10.78 7.04 12.80
N GLU A 9 -9.68 6.38 12.43
CA GLU A 9 -8.88 5.51 13.32
C GLU A 9 -7.46 6.05 13.54
N ALA A 10 -7.22 7.30 13.17
CA ALA A 10 -5.89 7.88 13.25
C ALA A 10 -5.42 7.97 14.71
N ILE A 11 -4.17 7.55 14.95
CA ILE A 11 -3.52 7.67 16.24
C ILE A 11 -2.52 8.81 16.16
N VAL A 12 -2.68 9.78 17.06
CA VAL A 12 -1.81 10.97 17.15
C VAL A 12 -0.34 10.57 17.13
N LYS A 13 0.44 11.20 16.23
CA LYS A 13 1.88 10.99 15.98
C LYS A 13 2.28 9.61 15.43
N LYS A 14 1.36 8.66 15.28
CA LYS A 14 1.65 7.32 14.73
C LYS A 14 1.08 7.13 13.33
N SER A 15 -0.07 7.74 13.05
CA SER A 15 -0.70 7.71 11.74
C SER A 15 -0.12 8.75 10.79
N ASP A 16 -0.09 8.41 9.51
CA ASP A 16 0.18 9.36 8.43
C ASP A 16 -1.12 10.06 7.98
N LEU A 17 -0.98 11.25 7.41
CA LEU A 17 -2.03 11.89 6.61
C LEU A 17 -1.81 11.55 5.14
N ASP A 18 -2.65 10.65 4.63
CA ASP A 18 -2.58 10.11 3.29
C ASP A 18 -3.55 10.85 2.33
N LEU A 19 -2.99 11.61 1.40
CA LEU A 19 -3.73 12.43 0.43
C LEU A 19 -3.49 11.95 -1.00
N ILE A 20 -4.51 12.15 -1.84
CA ILE A 20 -4.40 12.08 -3.30
C ILE A 20 -4.77 13.45 -3.82
N ALA A 21 -3.90 14.04 -4.62
CA ALA A 21 -4.16 15.27 -5.36
C ALA A 21 -4.36 14.92 -6.84
N MET A 22 -5.55 15.20 -7.35
CA MET A 22 -5.94 14.97 -8.74
C MET A 22 -5.63 16.23 -9.56
N PHE A 23 -4.97 16.06 -10.69
CA PHE A 23 -4.66 17.15 -11.62
C PHE A 23 -5.25 16.86 -13.00
N ASP A 24 -5.73 17.89 -13.69
CA ASP A 24 -6.24 17.79 -15.05
C ASP A 24 -5.14 17.46 -16.08
N THR A 25 -3.88 17.68 -15.71
CA THR A 25 -2.73 17.42 -16.56
C THR A 25 -1.62 16.74 -15.79
N LYS A 26 -0.89 15.85 -16.47
CA LYS A 26 0.32 15.25 -15.94
C LYS A 26 1.35 16.29 -15.52
N LEU A 27 1.76 16.22 -14.26
CA LEU A 27 2.78 17.09 -13.70
C LEU A 27 4.17 16.80 -14.27
N CYS A 28 4.95 17.85 -14.50
CA CYS A 28 6.36 17.73 -14.86
C CYS A 28 7.23 17.45 -13.62
N SER A 29 8.51 17.13 -13.85
CA SER A 29 9.44 16.80 -12.77
C SER A 29 9.63 17.92 -11.74
N VAL A 30 9.55 19.18 -12.18
CA VAL A 30 9.67 20.35 -11.29
C VAL A 30 8.46 20.41 -10.35
N GLN A 31 7.24 20.32 -10.88
CA GLN A 31 6.00 20.34 -10.10
C GLN A 31 5.91 19.16 -9.12
N LEU A 32 6.37 17.97 -9.54
CA LEU A 32 6.46 16.81 -8.65
C LEU A 32 7.45 17.05 -7.50
N SER A 33 8.56 17.72 -7.76
CA SER A 33 9.52 18.10 -6.71
C SER A 33 8.93 19.14 -5.75
N GLU A 34 8.20 20.12 -6.26
CA GLU A 34 7.51 21.13 -5.44
C GLU A 34 6.45 20.48 -4.53
N LEU A 35 5.64 19.55 -5.05
CA LEU A 35 4.69 18.79 -4.24
C LEU A 35 5.37 17.95 -3.16
N LYS A 36 6.51 17.33 -3.48
CA LYS A 36 7.29 16.56 -2.50
C LYS A 36 7.83 17.47 -1.40
N GLN A 37 8.31 18.66 -1.75
CA GLN A 37 8.74 19.66 -0.78
C GLN A 37 7.57 20.10 0.10
N LEU A 38 6.42 20.41 -0.49
CA LEU A 38 5.21 20.78 0.24
C LEU A 38 4.78 19.68 1.21
N ALA A 39 4.79 18.42 0.80
CA ALA A 39 4.50 17.28 1.68
C ALA A 39 5.45 17.26 2.89
N GLY A 40 6.75 17.43 2.68
CA GLY A 40 7.75 17.51 3.76
C GLY A 40 7.53 18.69 4.71
N ASP A 41 7.22 19.88 4.17
CA ASP A 41 6.92 21.07 4.97
C ASP A 41 5.65 20.84 5.81
N LEU A 42 4.61 20.22 5.25
CA LEU A 42 3.40 19.84 5.96
C LEU A 42 3.68 18.82 7.07
N SER A 43 4.51 17.80 6.80
CA SER A 43 4.94 16.83 7.82
C SER A 43 5.62 17.53 9.00
N GLN A 44 6.49 18.50 8.75
CA GLN A 44 7.14 19.27 9.82
C GLN A 44 6.15 20.15 10.59
N ASN A 45 5.29 20.86 9.88
CA ASN A 45 4.31 21.77 10.47
C ASN A 45 3.28 21.03 11.34
N TYR A 46 2.87 19.82 10.92
CA TYR A 46 1.85 19.01 11.59
C TYR A 46 2.41 17.80 12.36
N ARG A 47 3.72 17.77 12.64
CA ARG A 47 4.40 16.68 13.38
C ARG A 47 3.84 16.41 14.78
N SER A 48 3.08 17.35 15.35
CA SER A 48 2.40 17.17 16.63
C SER A 48 1.16 16.27 16.52
N LEU A 49 0.58 16.14 15.32
CA LEU A 49 -0.66 15.42 15.03
C LEU A 49 -0.40 14.12 14.26
N VAL A 50 0.44 14.16 13.23
CA VAL A 50 0.70 13.02 12.33
C VAL A 50 2.18 12.69 12.26
N ARG A 51 2.51 11.45 11.89
CA ARG A 51 3.89 11.02 11.68
C ARG A 51 4.47 11.63 10.40
N ASP A 52 3.70 11.57 9.32
CA ASP A 52 4.08 12.07 8.00
C ASP A 52 2.84 12.51 7.21
N VAL A 53 3.04 13.33 6.19
CA VAL A 53 2.03 13.75 5.22
C VAL A 53 2.45 13.24 3.84
N GLY A 54 1.68 12.30 3.29
CA GLY A 54 1.87 11.76 1.95
C GLY A 54 0.91 12.41 0.96
N ILE A 55 1.43 12.88 -0.18
CA ILE A 55 0.60 13.38 -1.29
C ILE A 55 0.91 12.53 -2.53
N ALA A 56 0.01 11.58 -2.82
CA ALA A 56 0.01 10.88 -4.09
C ALA A 56 -0.59 11.77 -5.19
N VAL A 57 -0.05 11.67 -6.40
CA VAL A 57 -0.51 12.43 -7.57
C VAL A 57 -1.36 11.51 -8.44
N ALA A 58 -2.54 11.98 -8.81
CA ALA A 58 -3.41 11.33 -9.77
C ALA A 58 -3.66 12.26 -10.97
N ASP A 59 -3.78 11.66 -12.15
CA ASP A 59 -4.06 12.35 -13.41
C ASP A 59 -5.51 12.08 -13.80
N TYR A 60 -6.27 13.14 -14.09
CA TYR A 60 -7.70 13.04 -14.36
C TYR A 60 -7.99 12.22 -15.63
N GLU A 61 -7.25 12.47 -16.71
CA GLU A 61 -7.46 11.77 -17.98
C GLU A 61 -7.18 10.26 -17.83
N TYR A 62 -6.08 9.90 -17.17
CA TYR A 62 -5.76 8.51 -16.83
C TYR A 62 -6.83 7.89 -15.94
N THR A 63 -7.30 8.61 -14.90
CA THR A 63 -8.32 8.10 -13.96
C THR A 63 -9.65 7.84 -14.67
N MET A 64 -10.04 8.70 -15.62
CA MET A 64 -11.29 8.55 -16.37
C MET A 64 -11.20 7.59 -17.56
N ASP A 65 -10.00 7.12 -17.92
CA ASP A 65 -9.82 6.13 -18.97
C ASP A 65 -10.47 4.79 -18.56
N PRO A 66 -11.40 4.23 -19.35
CA PRO A 66 -12.07 2.97 -19.04
C PRO A 66 -11.11 1.78 -18.82
N SER A 67 -9.90 1.80 -19.39
CA SER A 67 -8.88 0.75 -19.18
C SER A 67 -8.33 0.69 -17.75
N ASN A 68 -8.52 1.76 -16.98
CA ASN A 68 -8.09 1.89 -15.59
C ASN A 68 -9.24 1.69 -14.59
N TYR A 69 -10.44 1.33 -15.06
CA TYR A 69 -11.65 1.21 -14.24
C TYR A 69 -11.46 0.44 -12.92
N TYR A 70 -10.71 -0.67 -12.94
CA TYR A 70 -10.49 -1.48 -11.73
C TYR A 70 -9.53 -0.86 -10.71
N GLU A 71 -8.61 0.01 -11.14
CA GLU A 71 -7.74 0.75 -10.23
C GLU A 71 -8.56 1.77 -9.41
N ASN A 72 -9.62 2.31 -10.01
CA ASN A 72 -10.50 3.30 -9.39
C ASN A 72 -11.39 2.75 -8.27
N ALA A 73 -11.39 1.43 -8.05
CA ALA A 73 -11.90 0.85 -6.81
C ALA A 73 -11.24 1.47 -5.58
N PHE A 74 -9.98 1.91 -5.68
CA PHE A 74 -9.29 2.59 -4.59
C PHE A 74 -9.95 3.94 -4.26
N LEU A 75 -10.29 4.73 -5.29
CA LEU A 75 -10.96 6.02 -5.10
C LEU A 75 -12.38 5.82 -4.56
N LYS A 76 -13.11 4.83 -5.07
CA LYS A 76 -14.49 4.57 -4.66
C LYS A 76 -14.61 4.02 -3.24
N GLU A 77 -13.86 2.97 -2.95
CA GLU A 77 -14.10 2.14 -1.76
C GLU A 77 -13.21 2.54 -0.59
N LEU A 78 -12.07 3.18 -0.86
CA LEU A 78 -11.01 3.38 0.14
C LEU A 78 -10.68 4.87 0.40
N CYS A 79 -11.28 5.78 -0.36
CA CYS A 79 -11.06 7.22 -0.22
C CYS A 79 -12.31 7.97 0.22
N VAL A 80 -12.07 9.11 0.85
CA VAL A 80 -13.06 10.14 1.16
C VAL A 80 -12.64 11.43 0.45
N CYS A 81 -13.53 12.02 -0.34
CA CYS A 81 -13.30 13.34 -0.92
C CYS A 81 -13.41 14.43 0.16
N VAL A 82 -12.40 15.30 0.22
CA VAL A 82 -12.33 16.39 1.20
C VAL A 82 -12.35 17.78 0.57
N TYR A 83 -12.18 17.86 -0.75
CA TYR A 83 -12.18 19.10 -1.51
C TYR A 83 -12.38 18.82 -3.00
N GLY A 84 -13.18 19.66 -3.68
CA GLY A 84 -13.47 19.53 -5.11
C GLY A 84 -14.65 18.60 -5.42
N GLU A 85 -14.73 18.14 -6.67
CA GLU A 85 -15.70 17.12 -7.11
C GLU A 85 -15.29 15.74 -6.56
N ASP A 86 -16.24 14.98 -6.02
CA ASP A 86 -16.00 13.60 -5.62
C ASP A 86 -16.04 12.66 -6.84
N LEU A 87 -14.87 12.37 -7.41
CA LEU A 87 -14.76 11.42 -8.52
C LEU A 87 -15.10 9.99 -8.15
N GLY A 88 -15.10 9.63 -6.86
CA GLY A 88 -15.58 8.32 -6.40
C GLY A 88 -17.04 8.09 -6.79
N GLU A 89 -17.86 9.14 -6.91
CA GLU A 89 -19.26 9.02 -7.33
C GLU A 89 -19.42 8.60 -8.80
N LYS A 90 -18.39 8.78 -9.63
CA LYS A 90 -18.39 8.37 -11.04
C LYS A 90 -18.15 6.87 -11.23
N PHE A 91 -17.78 6.15 -10.16
CA PHE A 91 -17.49 4.73 -10.19
C PHE A 91 -18.55 3.92 -9.45
N GLY A 92 -18.78 2.69 -9.92
CA GLY A 92 -19.80 1.80 -9.40
C GLY A 92 -19.42 1.24 -8.04
N PRO A 93 -20.37 0.62 -7.30
CA PRO A 93 -19.97 -0.26 -6.23
C PRO A 93 -19.10 -1.38 -6.82
N TYR A 94 -17.94 -1.65 -6.20
CA TYR A 94 -17.03 -2.68 -6.66
C TYR A 94 -17.24 -3.99 -5.87
N THR A 95 -17.37 -5.08 -6.61
CA THR A 95 -17.13 -6.42 -6.07
C THR A 95 -15.63 -6.71 -6.12
N LEU A 96 -15.10 -7.48 -5.17
CA LEU A 96 -13.70 -7.88 -5.19
C LEU A 96 -13.43 -8.85 -6.34
N THR A 97 -12.75 -8.36 -7.38
CA THR A 97 -12.35 -9.17 -8.53
C THR A 97 -10.83 -9.30 -8.64
N SER A 98 -10.39 -10.24 -9.48
CA SER A 98 -8.97 -10.49 -9.72
C SER A 98 -8.27 -9.27 -10.31
N GLU A 99 -8.98 -8.50 -11.14
CA GLU A 99 -8.48 -7.29 -11.78
C GLU A 99 -8.15 -6.21 -10.74
N ILE A 100 -8.97 -6.04 -9.70
CA ILE A 100 -8.69 -5.12 -8.59
C ILE A 100 -7.45 -5.58 -7.82
N ALA A 101 -7.39 -6.86 -7.44
CA ALA A 101 -6.24 -7.42 -6.74
C ALA A 101 -4.93 -7.20 -7.52
N ILE A 102 -4.96 -7.50 -8.84
CA ILE A 102 -3.83 -7.32 -9.74
C ILE A 102 -3.44 -5.84 -9.89
N ARG A 103 -4.40 -4.93 -10.04
CA ARG A 103 -4.11 -3.49 -10.11
C ARG A 103 -3.48 -2.96 -8.82
N PHE A 104 -3.91 -3.46 -7.65
CA PHE A 104 -3.40 -2.96 -6.37
C PHE A 104 -2.02 -3.50 -6.02
N ASN A 105 -1.77 -4.79 -6.26
CA ASN A 105 -0.56 -5.45 -5.74
C ASN A 105 0.10 -6.46 -6.70
N GLY A 106 -0.26 -6.44 -7.99
CA GLY A 106 0.37 -7.29 -9.00
C GLY A 106 1.83 -6.96 -9.32
N ASP A 107 2.34 -5.80 -8.88
CA ASP A 107 3.72 -5.34 -9.06
C ASP A 107 4.71 -5.92 -8.03
N ILE A 108 4.37 -7.03 -7.37
CA ILE A 108 5.16 -7.60 -6.27
C ILE A 108 6.59 -7.95 -6.69
N TYR A 109 6.77 -8.45 -7.91
CA TYR A 109 8.11 -8.81 -8.41
C TYR A 109 9.02 -7.59 -8.52
N GLU A 110 8.52 -6.50 -9.10
CA GLU A 110 9.26 -5.25 -9.21
C GLU A 110 9.47 -4.60 -7.84
N ALA A 111 8.47 -4.67 -6.94
CA ALA A 111 8.58 -4.17 -5.58
C ALA A 111 9.65 -4.91 -4.77
N LEU A 112 9.74 -6.23 -4.91
CA LEU A 112 10.76 -7.06 -4.28
C LEU A 112 12.15 -6.66 -4.74
N ASN A 113 12.40 -6.67 -6.06
CA ASN A 113 13.70 -6.36 -6.63
C ASN A 113 14.19 -4.96 -6.24
N ARG A 114 13.30 -3.96 -6.26
CA ARG A 114 13.63 -2.61 -5.79
C ARG A 114 13.99 -2.58 -4.31
N THR A 115 13.30 -3.37 -3.48
CA THR A 115 13.53 -3.41 -2.03
C THR A 115 14.85 -4.09 -1.69
N LEU A 116 15.12 -5.28 -2.24
CA LEU A 116 16.37 -6.01 -2.00
C LEU A 116 17.59 -5.15 -2.37
N LYS A 117 17.55 -4.50 -3.54
CA LYS A 117 18.61 -3.56 -3.96
C LYS A 117 18.79 -2.39 -3.00
N ARG A 118 17.71 -1.88 -2.40
CA ARG A 118 17.77 -0.78 -1.43
C ARG A 118 18.36 -1.23 -0.09
N LEU A 119 18.07 -2.45 0.34
CA LEU A 119 18.59 -3.01 1.59
C LEU A 119 20.10 -3.25 1.55
N GLU A 120 20.66 -3.60 0.39
CA GLU A 120 22.10 -3.86 0.23
C GLU A 120 22.99 -2.65 0.54
N THR A 121 22.49 -1.42 0.35
CA THR A 121 23.27 -0.20 0.50
C THR A 121 22.65 0.80 1.48
N SER A 122 21.64 0.39 2.25
CA SER A 122 20.91 1.31 3.15
C SER A 122 21.72 1.69 4.38
N SER A 123 21.55 2.95 4.82
CA SER A 123 21.89 3.33 6.19
C SER A 123 21.05 2.55 7.20
N GLU A 124 21.38 2.59 8.49
CA GLU A 124 20.58 1.91 9.52
C GLU A 124 19.14 2.46 9.59
N GLU A 125 18.97 3.77 9.41
CA GLU A 125 17.65 4.42 9.40
C GLU A 125 16.84 4.01 8.17
N ASP A 126 17.46 4.07 6.99
CA ASP A 126 16.82 3.65 5.73
C ASP A 126 16.46 2.16 5.75
N PHE A 127 17.32 1.32 6.34
CA PHE A 127 17.07 -0.10 6.48
C PHE A 127 15.77 -0.37 7.24
N LYS A 128 15.55 0.33 8.36
CA LYS A 128 14.31 0.23 9.16
C LYS A 128 13.10 0.66 8.34
N ILE A 129 13.21 1.79 7.64
CA ILE A 129 12.13 2.33 6.79
C ILE A 129 11.76 1.34 5.68
N PHE A 130 12.75 0.80 4.97
CA PHE A 130 12.53 -0.16 3.88
C PHE A 130 11.97 -1.48 4.38
N THR A 131 12.45 -1.97 5.53
CA THR A 131 11.93 -3.19 6.17
C THR A 131 10.44 -3.03 6.50
N GLN A 132 10.07 -1.96 7.19
CA GLN A 132 8.68 -1.68 7.53
C GLN A 132 7.80 -1.50 6.29
N ALA A 133 8.30 -0.79 5.27
CA ALA A 133 7.56 -0.54 4.04
C ALA A 133 7.27 -1.84 3.27
N PHE A 134 8.28 -2.70 3.12
CA PHE A 134 8.10 -3.93 2.38
C PHE A 134 7.33 -4.99 3.16
N ALA A 135 7.45 -5.05 4.49
CA ALA A 135 6.59 -5.90 5.33
C ALA A 135 5.10 -5.57 5.14
N ARG A 136 4.75 -4.27 5.12
CA ARG A 136 3.39 -3.82 4.78
C ARG A 136 2.97 -4.21 3.37
N LYS A 137 3.87 -4.03 2.38
CA LYS A 137 3.61 -4.40 0.98
C LYS A 137 3.32 -5.89 0.86
N LEU A 138 4.14 -6.74 1.49
CA LEU A 138 4.00 -8.19 1.41
C LEU A 138 2.69 -8.68 2.03
N ILE A 139 2.30 -8.16 3.20
CA ILE A 139 0.99 -8.48 3.81
C ILE A 139 -0.17 -8.04 2.89
N ARG A 140 -0.11 -6.84 2.29
CA ARG A 140 -1.12 -6.36 1.35
C ARG A 140 -1.20 -7.21 0.08
N THR A 141 -0.05 -7.65 -0.43
CA THR A 141 0.04 -8.57 -1.57
C THR A 141 -0.60 -9.91 -1.22
N TYR A 142 -0.25 -10.50 -0.07
CA TYR A 142 -0.85 -11.74 0.44
C TYR A 142 -2.36 -11.65 0.56
N TYR A 143 -2.87 -10.61 1.21
CA TYR A 143 -4.31 -10.35 1.24
C TYR A 143 -4.91 -10.23 -0.18
N SER A 144 -4.23 -9.56 -1.11
CA SER A 144 -4.73 -9.42 -2.49
C SER A 144 -4.84 -10.73 -3.24
N MET A 145 -4.00 -11.71 -2.92
CA MET A 145 -4.08 -13.07 -3.47
C MET A 145 -5.38 -13.78 -3.08
N VAL A 146 -6.08 -13.33 -2.03
CA VAL A 146 -7.28 -14.00 -1.51
C VAL A 146 -8.53 -13.12 -1.52
N MET A 147 -8.43 -11.88 -2.04
CA MET A 147 -9.54 -10.92 -2.11
C MET A 147 -10.77 -11.50 -2.82
N VAL A 148 -10.59 -12.24 -3.92
CA VAL A 148 -11.70 -12.77 -4.72
C VAL A 148 -12.48 -13.87 -3.97
N ARG A 149 -11.80 -14.81 -3.34
CA ARG A 149 -12.48 -15.88 -2.59
C ARG A 149 -13.02 -15.44 -1.24
N SER A 150 -12.37 -14.46 -0.59
CA SER A 150 -12.82 -13.95 0.71
C SER A 150 -13.99 -12.96 0.60
N GLN A 151 -14.04 -12.15 -0.47
CA GLN A 151 -15.00 -11.05 -0.63
C GLN A 151 -15.05 -10.08 0.57
N ILE A 152 -13.95 -9.97 1.34
CA ILE A 152 -13.83 -9.07 2.48
C ILE A 152 -13.04 -7.84 2.08
N TRP A 153 -13.64 -6.66 2.13
CA TRP A 153 -12.95 -5.39 1.97
C TRP A 153 -12.30 -4.94 3.27
N THR A 154 -10.98 -4.77 3.28
CA THR A 154 -10.28 -4.11 4.39
C THR A 154 -8.99 -3.42 3.95
N THR A 155 -8.67 -2.33 4.66
CA THR A 155 -7.38 -1.63 4.58
C THR A 155 -6.59 -1.71 5.88
N ARG A 156 -7.11 -2.41 6.89
CA ARG A 156 -6.43 -2.63 8.17
C ARG A 156 -5.51 -3.81 8.04
N LEU A 157 -4.25 -3.59 8.34
CA LEU A 157 -3.22 -4.61 8.11
C LEU A 157 -3.46 -5.89 8.91
N HIS A 158 -3.95 -5.78 10.15
CA HIS A 158 -4.28 -6.95 10.96
C HIS A 158 -5.48 -7.74 10.38
N GLU A 159 -6.53 -7.06 9.89
CA GLU A 159 -7.65 -7.75 9.24
C GLU A 159 -7.19 -8.43 7.93
N GLN A 160 -6.36 -7.75 7.15
CA GLN A 160 -5.73 -8.32 5.95
C GLN A 160 -4.92 -9.59 6.27
N SER A 161 -4.16 -9.55 7.36
CA SER A 161 -3.41 -10.70 7.89
C SER A 161 -4.33 -11.87 8.23
N GLU A 162 -5.40 -11.64 9.01
CA GLU A 162 -6.32 -12.70 9.41
C GLU A 162 -7.06 -13.32 8.21
N VAL A 163 -7.50 -12.49 7.26
CA VAL A 163 -8.12 -12.96 6.01
C VAL A 163 -7.15 -13.85 5.23
N PHE A 164 -5.87 -13.47 5.12
CA PHE A 164 -4.88 -14.28 4.44
C PHE A 164 -4.57 -15.59 5.19
N ILE A 165 -4.36 -15.52 6.51
CA ILE A 165 -4.05 -16.68 7.36
C ILE A 165 -5.16 -17.74 7.29
N HIS A 166 -6.43 -17.32 7.20
CA HIS A 166 -7.55 -18.24 7.02
C HIS A 166 -7.38 -19.15 5.79
N HIS A 167 -6.78 -18.64 4.71
CA HIS A 167 -6.55 -19.38 3.47
C HIS A 167 -5.15 -20.01 3.38
N PHE A 168 -4.17 -19.50 4.13
CA PHE A 168 -2.77 -19.97 4.17
C PHE A 168 -2.28 -20.09 5.62
N PRO A 169 -2.80 -21.03 6.41
CA PRO A 169 -2.45 -21.17 7.83
C PRO A 169 -0.96 -21.44 8.04
N GLU A 170 -0.29 -22.08 7.09
CA GLU A 170 1.16 -22.33 7.13
C GLU A 170 2.01 -21.05 7.05
N LYS A 171 1.44 -19.93 6.59
CA LYS A 171 2.09 -18.62 6.51
C LYS A 171 1.90 -17.76 7.76
N GLU A 172 1.18 -18.25 8.78
CA GLU A 172 0.87 -17.49 9.99
C GLU A 172 2.13 -16.97 10.71
N SER A 173 3.15 -17.81 10.88
CA SER A 173 4.40 -17.41 11.54
C SER A 173 5.14 -16.29 10.79
N ILE A 174 5.09 -16.32 9.46
CA ILE A 174 5.65 -15.28 8.61
C ILE A 174 4.86 -13.98 8.79
N ILE A 175 3.54 -14.04 8.72
CA ILE A 175 2.67 -12.86 8.92
C ILE A 175 2.94 -12.20 10.28
N ARG A 176 3.04 -13.00 11.35
CA ARG A 176 3.35 -12.49 12.70
C ARG A 176 4.73 -11.81 12.73
N THR A 177 5.74 -12.42 12.11
CA THR A 177 7.07 -11.82 11.97
C THR A 177 7.03 -10.47 11.23
N LEU A 178 6.28 -10.40 10.13
CA LEU A 178 6.14 -9.16 9.35
C LEU A 178 5.42 -8.05 10.13
N LEU A 179 4.39 -8.39 10.90
CA LEU A 179 3.70 -7.45 11.79
C LEU A 179 4.64 -6.94 12.88
N ASP A 180 5.40 -7.84 13.53
CA ASP A 180 6.38 -7.46 14.54
C ASP A 180 7.45 -6.52 13.98
N TRP A 181 7.93 -6.77 12.75
CA TRP A 181 8.92 -5.91 12.08
C TRP A 181 8.39 -4.53 11.71
N ILE A 182 7.06 -4.37 11.58
CA ILE A 182 6.45 -3.07 11.34
C ILE A 182 6.52 -2.20 12.59
N ASP A 183 6.29 -2.78 13.77
CA ASP A 183 6.32 -2.05 15.02
C ASP A 183 7.74 -1.90 15.58
N VAL A 184 8.53 -2.98 15.50
CA VAL A 184 9.91 -3.06 15.98
C VAL A 184 10.79 -3.66 14.89
N PRO A 185 11.36 -2.81 14.01
CA PRO A 185 12.23 -3.28 12.94
C PRO A 185 13.44 -4.03 13.51
N PRO A 186 13.77 -5.22 12.98
CA PRO A 186 14.93 -5.99 13.43
C PRO A 186 16.23 -5.28 13.03
N THR A 187 17.34 -5.67 13.65
CA THR A 187 18.67 -5.18 13.27
C THR A 187 19.44 -6.18 12.41
N ASN A 188 19.00 -7.43 12.34
CA ASN A 188 19.63 -8.47 11.54
C ASN A 188 19.25 -8.31 10.05
N GLN A 189 20.15 -7.69 9.28
CA GLN A 189 19.93 -7.39 7.86
C GLN A 189 19.84 -8.66 7.00
N GLU A 190 20.66 -9.67 7.29
CA GLU A 190 20.66 -10.94 6.55
C GLU A 190 19.34 -11.68 6.73
N ALA A 191 18.81 -11.74 7.95
CA ALA A 191 17.52 -12.37 8.22
C ALA A 191 16.36 -11.67 7.49
N VAL A 192 16.38 -10.33 7.42
CA VAL A 192 15.38 -9.56 6.65
C VAL A 192 15.50 -9.85 5.17
N TYR A 193 16.71 -9.80 4.63
CA TYR A 193 16.96 -10.04 3.21
C TYR A 193 16.48 -11.43 2.78
N GLU A 194 16.86 -12.48 3.52
CA GLU A 194 16.49 -13.87 3.19
C GLU A 194 14.98 -14.12 3.31
N LEU A 195 14.31 -13.55 4.33
CA LEU A 195 12.87 -13.67 4.46
C LEU A 195 12.16 -12.94 3.32
N PHE A 196 12.54 -11.69 3.02
CA PHE A 196 11.93 -10.92 1.94
C PHE A 196 12.14 -11.56 0.58
N LYS A 197 13.34 -12.09 0.31
CA LYS A 197 13.62 -12.81 -0.92
C LYS A 197 12.76 -14.06 -1.04
N SER A 198 12.76 -14.93 -0.03
CA SER A 198 12.00 -16.18 -0.11
C SER A 198 10.49 -15.97 -0.22
N GLU A 199 9.93 -15.08 0.61
CA GLU A 199 8.50 -14.80 0.63
C GLU A 199 8.05 -13.93 -0.54
N GLY A 200 8.88 -12.98 -0.98
CA GLY A 200 8.63 -12.18 -2.16
C GLY A 200 8.68 -13.00 -3.45
N ASP A 201 9.62 -13.93 -3.59
CA ASP A 201 9.70 -14.83 -4.74
C ASP A 201 8.49 -15.77 -4.77
N TRP A 202 8.10 -16.32 -3.61
CA TRP A 202 6.89 -17.14 -3.50
C TRP A 202 5.64 -16.34 -3.87
N ALA A 203 5.49 -15.12 -3.35
CA ALA A 203 4.37 -14.24 -3.70
C ALA A 203 4.35 -13.99 -5.21
N SER A 204 5.50 -13.62 -5.79
CA SER A 204 5.63 -13.33 -7.23
C SER A 204 5.24 -14.50 -8.12
N ALA A 205 5.63 -15.73 -7.74
CA ALA A 205 5.31 -16.93 -8.49
C ALA A 205 3.83 -17.33 -8.41
N ASN A 206 3.16 -17.05 -7.29
CA ASN A 206 1.80 -17.53 -7.02
C ASN A 206 0.71 -16.46 -7.23
N PHE A 207 1.05 -15.18 -7.21
CA PHE A 207 0.09 -14.08 -7.13
C PHE A 207 -1.04 -14.15 -8.16
N SER A 208 -0.67 -14.28 -9.45
CA SER A 208 -1.63 -14.24 -10.56
C SER A 208 -2.61 -15.41 -10.53
N ASN A 209 -2.18 -16.58 -10.05
CA ASN A 209 -3.03 -17.75 -9.96
C ASN A 209 -3.99 -17.61 -8.77
N GLU A 210 -3.45 -17.30 -7.60
CA GLU A 210 -4.24 -17.17 -6.37
C GLU A 210 -5.31 -16.08 -6.47
N ALA A 211 -4.93 -14.91 -7.00
CA ALA A 211 -5.85 -13.78 -7.19
C ALA A 211 -7.04 -14.08 -8.12
N LYS A 212 -7.00 -15.18 -8.90
CA LYS A 212 -8.08 -15.60 -9.81
C LYS A 212 -8.98 -16.70 -9.26
N ILE A 213 -8.62 -17.31 -8.13
CA ILE A 213 -9.42 -18.35 -7.49
C ILE A 213 -10.67 -17.71 -6.88
N ARG A 214 -11.83 -18.29 -7.18
CA ARG A 214 -13.15 -17.86 -6.70
C ARG A 214 -13.62 -18.73 -5.55
#